data_AF-A0A7X6SQM2-F1
#
_entry.id   AF-A0A7X6SQM2-F1
#
_cell.length_a   1.000
_cell.length_b   1.000
_cell.length_c   1.000
_cell.angle_alpha   90.00
_cell.angle_beta   90.00
_cell.angle_gamma   90.00
#
_symmetry.space_group_name_H-M   'P 1'
#
loop_
_entity.id
_entity.type
_entity.pdbx_description
1 polymer ?
#
loop_
_entity_poly.entity_id
_entity_poly.type
_entity_poly.pdbx_seq_one_letter_code
_entity_poly.pdbx_strand_id
1 'polypeptide(L)'
;DMPEEFHSSGGLYVLKNQITTPDTLVSKMAFKDMPVMWQHRMWGNGDIMSEFKTGVFFYGDKGTIVCQDSKLAVFSMGKGAKREDISLPSPAMQDDHVANFLNAVRQKDKRLIESNPEDAFKSTATVQLAMISYYTGSTVKWDKQSNTITGNPEASKLLTRAYREKYRHP
;
A
#
# COMPACT_ATOMS: atom_id res chain seq x y z
N ASP A 1 11.00 2.76 -4.05
CA ASP A 1 11.00 1.92 -5.27
C ASP A 1 9.60 1.34 -5.46
N MET A 2 9.30 0.64 -6.57
CA MET A 2 8.03 -0.07 -6.79
C MET A 2 8.24 -1.60 -6.77
N PRO A 3 7.18 -2.41 -6.55
CA PRO A 3 7.26 -3.85 -6.78
C PRO A 3 7.46 -4.18 -8.26
N GLU A 4 8.12 -5.29 -8.53
CA GLU A 4 8.34 -5.82 -9.89
C GLU A 4 7.30 -6.86 -10.28
N GLU A 5 6.71 -7.53 -9.28
CA GLU A 5 5.70 -8.55 -9.48
C GLU A 5 4.56 -8.43 -8.47
N PHE A 6 3.34 -8.65 -8.94
CA PHE A 6 2.10 -8.58 -8.17
C PHE A 6 1.30 -9.86 -8.35
N HIS A 7 0.82 -10.40 -7.24
CA HIS A 7 -0.09 -11.53 -7.22
C HIS A 7 -1.17 -11.29 -6.17
N SER A 8 -2.41 -11.11 -6.62
CA SER A 8 -3.54 -10.81 -5.74
C SER A 8 -4.67 -11.82 -5.89
N SER A 9 -5.26 -12.21 -4.76
CA SER A 9 -6.36 -13.16 -4.70
C SER A 9 -7.34 -12.77 -3.61
N GLY A 10 -8.63 -12.98 -3.85
CA GLY A 10 -9.67 -12.58 -2.90
C GLY A 10 -11.05 -12.56 -3.57
N GLY A 11 -11.96 -11.79 -3.00
CA GLY A 11 -13.29 -11.62 -3.56
C GLY A 11 -14.18 -10.68 -2.77
N LEU A 12 -15.39 -10.50 -3.29
CA LEU A 12 -16.49 -9.80 -2.64
C LEU A 12 -17.51 -10.83 -2.16
N TYR A 13 -17.41 -11.24 -0.90
CA TYR A 13 -18.15 -12.39 -0.37
C TYR A 13 -19.34 -11.99 0.50
N VAL A 14 -19.17 -11.00 1.37
CA VAL A 14 -20.10 -10.57 2.42
C VAL A 14 -20.75 -9.24 2.07
N LEU A 15 -19.95 -8.25 1.64
CA LEU A 15 -20.41 -6.87 1.39
C LEU A 15 -20.98 -6.67 -0.01
N LYS A 16 -21.54 -7.74 -0.60
CA LYS A 16 -22.16 -7.71 -1.94
C LYS A 16 -23.24 -6.63 -2.00
N ASN A 17 -23.32 -5.93 -3.13
CA ASN A 17 -24.24 -4.81 -3.38
C ASN A 17 -24.04 -3.56 -2.49
N GLN A 18 -23.03 -3.54 -1.63
CA GLN A 18 -22.68 -2.36 -0.82
C GLN A 18 -21.39 -1.70 -1.33
N ILE A 19 -20.46 -2.50 -1.84
CA ILE A 19 -19.19 -2.05 -2.42
C ILE A 19 -18.91 -2.77 -3.75
N THR A 20 -17.91 -2.27 -4.49
CA THR A 20 -17.48 -2.82 -5.79
C THR A 20 -16.05 -3.37 -5.79
N THR A 21 -15.35 -3.26 -4.66
CA THR A 21 -14.00 -3.79 -4.44
C THR A 21 -14.06 -5.08 -3.62
N PRO A 22 -13.04 -5.96 -3.68
CA PRO A 22 -13.00 -7.14 -2.81
C PRO A 22 -13.10 -6.73 -1.35
N ASP A 23 -13.94 -7.43 -0.58
CA ASP A 23 -14.05 -7.24 0.88
C ASP A 23 -13.05 -8.12 1.65
N THR A 24 -12.43 -9.05 0.95
CA THR A 24 -11.42 -9.99 1.43
C THR A 24 -10.35 -10.09 0.35
N LEU A 25 -9.13 -9.69 0.65
CA LEU A 25 -8.03 -9.68 -0.31
C LEU A 25 -6.71 -10.01 0.37
N VAL A 26 -5.90 -10.81 -0.31
CA VAL A 26 -4.46 -10.93 -0.07
C VAL A 26 -3.75 -10.49 -1.35
N SER A 27 -2.73 -9.64 -1.22
CA SER A 27 -1.89 -9.22 -2.32
C SER A 27 -0.42 -9.32 -1.94
N LYS A 28 0.32 -10.10 -2.71
CA LYS A 28 1.77 -10.19 -2.64
C LYS A 28 2.37 -9.19 -3.63
N MET A 29 3.26 -8.36 -3.14
CA MET A 29 3.98 -7.34 -3.89
C MET A 29 5.48 -7.58 -3.70
N ALA A 30 6.17 -8.00 -4.75
CA ALA A 30 7.59 -8.33 -4.71
C ALA A 30 8.44 -7.07 -4.96
N PHE A 31 8.87 -6.40 -3.89
CA PHE A 31 9.97 -5.44 -4.00
C PHE A 31 11.30 -6.19 -4.04
N LYS A 32 12.30 -5.57 -4.67
CA LYS A 32 13.63 -6.15 -4.88
C LYS A 32 14.28 -6.66 -3.58
N ASP A 33 14.20 -5.87 -2.51
CA ASP A 33 14.91 -6.15 -1.26
C ASP A 33 14.00 -6.74 -0.17
N MET A 34 12.67 -6.62 -0.31
CA MET A 34 11.73 -7.06 0.73
C MET A 34 10.37 -7.46 0.12
N PRO A 35 9.87 -8.68 0.34
CA PRO A 35 8.50 -9.02 -0.04
C PRO A 35 7.52 -8.28 0.88
N VAL A 36 6.51 -7.65 0.28
CA VAL A 36 5.40 -7.02 1.02
C VAL A 36 4.14 -7.82 0.77
N MET A 37 3.41 -8.11 1.85
CA MET A 37 2.09 -8.72 1.78
C MET A 37 1.07 -7.73 2.35
N TRP A 38 0.07 -7.40 1.54
CA TRP A 38 -1.14 -6.73 1.99
C TRP A 38 -2.22 -7.76 2.22
N GLN A 39 -2.89 -7.69 3.36
CA GLN A 39 -4.09 -8.47 3.62
C GLN A 39 -5.15 -7.58 4.25
N HIS A 40 -6.41 -7.79 3.87
CA HIS A 40 -7.52 -7.20 4.60
C HIS A 40 -8.75 -8.09 4.57
N ARG A 41 -9.59 -7.88 5.58
CA ARG A 41 -10.96 -8.37 5.68
C ARG A 41 -11.82 -7.26 6.25
N MET A 42 -12.79 -6.77 5.48
CA MET A 42 -13.63 -5.62 5.83
C MET A 42 -14.88 -5.99 6.64
N TRP A 43 -15.00 -7.25 7.06
CA TRP A 43 -16.17 -7.79 7.76
C TRP A 43 -15.77 -8.64 8.98
N GLY A 44 -16.73 -8.85 9.88
CA GLY A 44 -16.49 -9.54 11.15
C GLY A 44 -15.71 -8.67 12.15
N ASN A 45 -15.15 -9.30 13.18
CA ASN A 45 -14.52 -8.61 14.31
C ASN A 45 -13.05 -8.21 14.06
N GLY A 46 -12.57 -8.27 12.81
CA GLY A 46 -11.14 -8.14 12.50
C GLY A 46 -10.36 -9.39 12.89
N ASP A 47 -9.07 -9.25 13.22
CA ASP A 47 -8.22 -10.37 13.65
C ASP A 47 -8.54 -10.84 15.09
N ILE A 48 -8.15 -12.07 15.44
CA ILE A 48 -8.32 -12.64 16.80
C ILE A 48 -7.61 -11.76 17.82
N MET A 49 -6.42 -11.27 17.46
CA MET A 49 -5.70 -10.27 18.25
C MET A 49 -6.19 -8.88 17.87
N SER A 50 -7.19 -8.39 18.59
CA SER A 50 -7.82 -7.09 18.32
C SER A 50 -6.85 -5.91 18.37
N GLU A 51 -5.76 -6.04 19.13
CA GLU A 51 -4.69 -5.04 19.18
C GLU A 51 -3.92 -4.92 17.84
N PHE A 52 -4.01 -5.91 16.95
CA PHE A 52 -3.30 -6.00 15.67
C PHE A 52 -4.21 -5.94 14.45
N LYS A 53 -5.47 -5.50 14.64
CA LYS A 53 -6.47 -5.37 13.57
C LYS A 53 -6.02 -4.51 12.38
N THR A 54 -5.15 -3.53 12.64
CA THR A 54 -4.56 -2.63 11.66
C THR A 54 -3.12 -2.35 12.07
N GLY A 55 -2.20 -2.44 11.12
CA GLY A 55 -0.80 -2.08 11.33
C GLY A 55 0.09 -2.54 10.19
N VAL A 56 1.34 -2.09 10.22
CA VAL A 56 2.41 -2.56 9.34
C VAL A 56 3.36 -3.44 10.16
N PHE A 57 3.62 -4.65 9.69
CA PHE A 57 4.41 -5.64 10.40
C PHE A 57 5.76 -5.80 9.69
N PHE A 58 6.83 -5.55 10.42
CA PHE A 58 8.19 -5.79 9.97
C PHE A 58 8.74 -7.01 10.70
N TYR A 59 9.06 -8.05 9.95
CA TYR A 59 9.63 -9.28 10.47
C TYR A 59 11.13 -9.32 10.17
N GLY A 60 11.95 -9.49 11.20
CA GLY A 60 13.39 -9.64 11.10
C GLY A 60 13.90 -10.86 11.84
N ASP A 61 15.19 -11.17 11.65
CA ASP A 61 15.88 -12.27 12.32
C ASP A 61 16.01 -12.06 13.84
N LYS A 62 15.99 -10.82 14.31
CA LYS A 62 16.13 -10.44 15.73
C LYS A 62 14.82 -10.11 16.44
N GLY A 63 13.71 -10.00 15.69
CA GLY A 63 12.44 -9.58 16.27
C GLY A 63 11.41 -9.13 15.25
N THR A 64 10.25 -8.74 15.75
CA THR A 64 9.15 -8.17 14.98
C THR A 64 8.81 -6.78 15.50
N ILE A 65 8.58 -5.84 14.58
CA ILE A 65 8.06 -4.51 14.91
C ILE A 65 6.67 -4.39 14.29
N VAL A 66 5.70 -3.98 15.10
CA VAL A 66 4.35 -3.67 14.65
C VAL A 66 4.14 -2.17 14.76
N CYS A 67 3.98 -1.52 13.61
CA CYS A 67 3.71 -0.09 13.51
C CYS A 67 2.21 0.17 13.47
N GLN A 68 1.74 1.04 14.37
CA GLN A 68 0.36 1.48 14.48
C GLN A 68 0.30 3.00 14.60
N ASP A 69 -0.89 3.59 14.46
CA ASP A 69 -1.07 5.04 14.32
C ASP A 69 -0.37 5.88 15.40
N SER A 70 -0.31 5.39 16.64
CA SER A 70 0.24 6.13 17.78
C SER A 70 1.27 5.35 18.59
N LYS A 71 1.72 4.19 18.12
CA LYS A 71 2.71 3.38 18.83
C LYS A 71 3.46 2.39 17.94
N LEU A 72 4.63 1.98 18.41
CA LEU A 72 5.35 0.81 17.93
C LEU A 72 5.34 -0.27 19.01
N ALA A 73 4.95 -1.49 18.65
CA ALA A 73 5.14 -2.66 19.52
C ALA A 73 6.34 -3.47 19.02
N VAL A 74 7.33 -3.67 19.88
CA VAL A 74 8.58 -4.37 19.57
C VAL A 74 8.61 -5.71 20.28
N PHE A 75 8.77 -6.78 19.50
CA PHE A 75 8.86 -8.16 19.96
C PHE A 75 10.27 -8.69 19.71
N SER A 76 11.09 -8.74 20.76
CA SER A 76 12.45 -9.30 20.66
C SER A 76 12.44 -10.84 20.60
N MET A 77 13.47 -11.43 20.00
CA MET A 77 13.68 -12.88 20.01
C MET A 77 14.59 -13.33 21.17
N GLY A 78 14.33 -14.52 21.72
CA GLY A 78 15.20 -15.17 22.71
C GLY A 78 14.52 -15.52 24.03
N LYS A 79 15.22 -16.28 24.87
CA LYS A 79 14.70 -16.75 26.16
C LYS A 79 14.57 -15.55 27.12
N GLY A 80 13.35 -15.28 27.59
CA GLY A 80 13.06 -14.13 28.44
C GLY A 80 12.82 -12.81 27.69
N ALA A 81 12.65 -12.86 26.36
CA ALA A 81 12.30 -11.69 25.57
C ALA A 81 11.01 -11.04 26.09
N LYS A 82 11.04 -9.71 26.21
CA LYS A 82 9.91 -8.90 26.63
C LYS A 82 9.42 -8.08 25.44
N ARG A 83 8.12 -7.83 25.43
CA ARG A 83 7.49 -6.84 24.56
C ARG A 83 7.79 -5.44 25.10
N GLU A 84 8.05 -4.51 24.19
CA GLU A 84 8.17 -3.09 24.47
C GLU A 84 7.15 -2.32 23.61
N ASP A 85 6.35 -1.47 24.24
CA ASP A 85 5.43 -0.57 23.53
C ASP A 85 5.97 0.87 23.63
N ILE A 86 6.35 1.43 22.48
CA ILE A 86 6.85 2.80 22.35
C ILE A 86 5.70 3.68 21.89
N SER A 87 5.27 4.63 22.73
CA SER A 87 4.22 5.59 22.40
C SER A 87 4.77 6.69 21.48
N LEU A 88 4.13 6.89 20.32
CA LEU A 88 4.48 7.86 19.28
C LEU A 88 3.23 8.60 18.77
N PRO A 89 2.52 9.37 19.61
CA PRO A 89 1.38 10.14 19.15
C PRO A 89 1.81 11.25 18.18
N SER A 90 1.07 11.42 17.09
CA SER A 90 1.29 12.49 16.12
C SER A 90 0.02 13.33 15.89
N PRO A 91 -0.42 14.11 16.90
CA PRO A 91 -1.66 14.87 16.82
C PRO A 91 -1.62 16.00 15.79
N ALA A 92 -0.43 16.50 15.44
CA ALA A 92 -0.22 17.59 14.49
C ALA A 92 0.11 17.10 13.06
N MET A 93 0.09 15.78 12.80
CA MET A 93 0.53 15.19 11.52
C MET A 93 -0.04 15.91 10.29
N GLN A 94 -1.35 16.16 10.28
CA GLN A 94 -2.01 16.84 9.16
C GLN A 94 -1.55 18.30 9.01
N ASP A 95 -1.43 19.03 10.12
CA ASP A 95 -0.99 20.42 10.13
C ASP A 95 0.47 20.54 9.68
N ASP A 96 1.32 19.62 10.09
CA ASP A 96 2.74 19.54 9.71
C ASP A 96 2.89 19.30 8.20
N HIS A 97 2.11 18.37 7.62
CA HIS A 97 2.11 18.13 6.17
C HIS A 97 1.68 19.37 5.38
N VAL A 98 0.63 20.06 5.82
CA VAL A 98 0.16 21.29 5.16
C VAL A 98 1.18 22.41 5.32
N ALA A 99 1.79 22.56 6.50
CA ALA A 99 2.82 23.54 6.76
C ALA A 99 4.06 23.33 5.87
N ASN A 100 4.52 22.07 5.70
CA ASN A 100 5.61 21.72 4.79
C ASN A 100 5.30 22.15 3.35
N PHE A 101 4.10 21.82 2.84
CA PHE A 101 3.69 22.21 1.49
C PHE A 101 3.62 23.73 1.31
N LEU A 102 2.98 24.45 2.25
CA LEU A 102 2.88 25.91 2.19
C LEU A 102 4.25 26.59 2.26
N ASN A 103 5.17 26.03 3.04
CA ASN A 103 6.55 26.51 3.09
C ASN A 103 7.24 26.38 1.72
N ALA A 104 7.14 25.21 1.08
CA ALA A 104 7.70 24.99 -0.25
C ALA A 104 7.13 25.95 -1.31
N VAL A 105 5.82 26.21 -1.26
CA VAL A 105 5.14 27.16 -2.17
C VAL A 105 5.62 28.59 -1.95
N ARG A 106 5.69 29.05 -0.70
CA ARG A 106 6.15 30.42 -0.36
C ARG A 106 7.58 30.65 -0.79
N GLN A 107 8.45 29.66 -0.59
CA GLN A 107 9.85 29.73 -1.00
C GLN A 107 10.06 29.46 -2.50
N LYS A 108 9.02 28.98 -3.20
CA LYS A 108 9.09 28.55 -4.61
C LYS A 108 10.19 27.51 -4.84
N ASP A 109 10.43 26.64 -3.85
CA ASP A 109 11.45 25.61 -3.89
C ASP A 109 10.84 24.21 -3.70
N LYS A 110 10.74 23.48 -4.81
CA LYS A 110 10.20 22.11 -4.82
C LYS A 110 11.03 21.12 -3.98
N ARG A 111 12.30 21.44 -3.67
CA ARG A 111 13.18 20.58 -2.87
C ARG A 111 12.75 20.53 -1.40
N LEU A 112 11.89 21.46 -0.98
CA LEU A 112 11.35 21.50 0.38
C LEU A 112 10.13 20.60 0.57
N ILE A 113 9.56 20.05 -0.50
CA ILE A 113 8.40 19.15 -0.43
C ILE A 113 8.88 17.77 0.01
N GLU A 114 8.41 17.32 1.17
CA GLU A 114 8.76 15.99 1.70
C GLU A 114 7.97 14.86 1.02
N SER A 115 6.70 15.10 0.70
CA SER A 115 5.83 14.15 0.00
C SER A 115 5.63 14.60 -1.44
N ASN A 116 6.55 14.23 -2.32
CA ASN A 116 6.57 14.72 -3.70
C ASN A 116 5.62 13.89 -4.61
N PRO A 117 5.28 14.38 -5.82
CA PRO A 117 4.40 13.66 -6.74
C PRO A 117 4.88 12.27 -7.17
N GLU A 118 6.19 12.01 -7.16
CA GLU A 118 6.75 10.70 -7.51
C GLU A 118 6.39 9.64 -6.44
N ASP A 119 6.35 10.00 -5.16
CA ASP A 119 5.91 9.10 -4.10
C ASP A 119 4.41 8.78 -4.22
N ALA A 120 3.62 9.76 -4.63
CA ALA A 120 2.21 9.58 -4.94
C ALA A 120 2.00 8.65 -6.15
N PHE A 121 2.81 8.81 -7.20
CA PHE A 121 2.81 7.90 -8.36
C PHE A 121 3.13 6.47 -7.93
N LYS A 122 4.25 6.25 -7.22
CA LYS A 122 4.70 4.91 -6.82
C LYS A 122 3.68 4.19 -5.93
N SER A 123 3.14 4.89 -4.93
CA SER A 123 2.14 4.32 -4.01
C SER A 123 0.82 3.99 -4.73
N THR A 124 0.32 4.92 -5.55
CA THR A 124 -0.93 4.74 -6.30
C THR A 124 -0.79 3.64 -7.36
N ALA A 125 0.27 3.66 -8.16
CA ALA A 125 0.49 2.66 -9.20
C ALA A 125 0.64 1.25 -8.59
N THR A 126 1.30 1.14 -7.44
CA THR A 126 1.44 -0.13 -6.70
C THR A 126 0.07 -0.75 -6.37
N VAL A 127 -0.85 0.03 -5.79
CA VAL A 127 -2.19 -0.51 -5.45
C VAL A 127 -3.04 -0.77 -6.69
N GLN A 128 -2.90 0.03 -7.76
CA GLN A 128 -3.60 -0.21 -9.02
C GLN A 128 -3.10 -1.50 -9.69
N LEU A 129 -1.80 -1.75 -9.74
CA LEU A 129 -1.21 -2.97 -10.30
C LEU A 129 -1.61 -4.22 -9.51
N ALA A 130 -1.67 -4.11 -8.18
CA ALA A 130 -2.22 -5.16 -7.31
C ALA A 130 -3.69 -5.47 -7.64
N MET A 131 -4.50 -4.44 -7.91
CA MET A 131 -5.89 -4.62 -8.31
C MET A 131 -6.02 -5.19 -9.74
N ILE A 132 -5.17 -4.81 -10.67
CA ILE A 132 -5.12 -5.40 -12.02
C ILE A 132 -4.82 -6.91 -11.92
N SER A 133 -3.87 -7.30 -11.08
CA SER A 133 -3.59 -8.72 -10.81
C SER A 133 -4.84 -9.45 -10.28
N TYR A 134 -5.57 -8.85 -9.34
CA TYR A 134 -6.82 -9.38 -8.84
C TYR A 134 -7.88 -9.53 -9.94
N TYR A 135 -8.14 -8.48 -10.72
CA TYR A 135 -9.20 -8.49 -11.74
C TYR A 135 -8.94 -9.49 -12.86
N THR A 136 -7.68 -9.71 -13.21
CA THR A 136 -7.28 -10.65 -14.26
C THR A 136 -7.04 -12.06 -13.73
N GLY A 137 -7.00 -12.26 -12.41
CA GLY A 137 -6.63 -13.54 -11.80
C GLY A 137 -5.23 -14.02 -12.18
N SER A 138 -4.32 -13.09 -12.52
CA SER A 138 -3.03 -13.40 -13.12
C SER A 138 -1.89 -12.66 -12.43
N THR A 139 -0.67 -13.20 -12.56
CA THR A 139 0.54 -12.50 -12.12
C THR A 139 0.81 -11.31 -13.05
N VAL A 140 1.02 -10.13 -12.46
CA VAL A 140 1.34 -8.90 -13.17
C VAL A 140 2.81 -8.56 -12.93
N LYS A 141 3.57 -8.37 -14.01
CA LYS A 141 4.98 -7.98 -13.96
C LYS A 141 5.16 -6.56 -14.47
N TRP A 142 5.78 -5.70 -13.67
CA TRP A 142 5.93 -4.28 -13.94
C TRP A 142 7.36 -3.96 -14.39
N ASP A 143 7.49 -3.36 -15.58
CA ASP A 143 8.73 -2.76 -16.03
C ASP A 143 8.75 -1.28 -15.65
N LYS A 144 9.64 -0.94 -14.71
CA LYS A 144 9.82 0.42 -14.17
C LYS A 144 10.46 1.37 -15.20
N GLN A 145 11.18 0.86 -16.19
CA GLN A 145 11.85 1.70 -17.18
C GLN A 145 10.86 2.21 -18.22
N SER A 146 10.00 1.31 -18.71
CA SER A 146 8.96 1.65 -19.70
C SER A 146 7.63 2.07 -19.05
N ASN A 147 7.46 1.88 -17.74
CA ASN A 147 6.18 2.03 -17.03
C ASN A 147 5.06 1.23 -17.68
N THR A 148 5.31 -0.06 -17.94
CA THR A 148 4.33 -0.96 -18.57
C THR A 148 4.26 -2.32 -17.89
N ILE A 149 3.13 -3.02 -18.11
CA ILE A 149 3.00 -4.44 -17.76
C ILE A 149 3.62 -5.29 -18.87
N THR A 150 4.47 -6.24 -18.51
CA THR A 150 5.17 -7.13 -19.45
C THR A 150 4.48 -8.48 -19.59
N GLY A 151 4.39 -8.99 -20.82
CA GLY A 151 3.93 -10.36 -21.11
C GLY A 151 2.46 -10.67 -20.77
N ASN A 152 1.63 -9.68 -20.45
CA ASN A 152 0.24 -9.88 -20.04
C ASN A 152 -0.71 -8.88 -20.71
N PRO A 153 -1.16 -9.15 -21.95
CA PRO A 153 -1.99 -8.22 -22.73
C PRO A 153 -3.33 -7.88 -22.07
N GLU A 154 -3.97 -8.83 -21.40
CA GLU A 154 -5.26 -8.58 -20.71
C GLU A 154 -5.08 -7.63 -19.51
N ALA A 155 -4.01 -7.79 -18.74
CA ALA A 155 -3.67 -6.85 -17.67
C ALA A 155 -3.27 -5.47 -18.22
N SER A 156 -2.50 -5.41 -19.31
CA SER A 156 -2.08 -4.15 -19.93
C SER A 156 -3.24 -3.29 -20.40
N LYS A 157 -4.36 -3.90 -20.84
CA LYS A 157 -5.59 -3.16 -21.20
C LYS A 157 -6.16 -2.35 -20.03
N LEU A 158 -5.92 -2.77 -18.79
CA LEU A 158 -6.43 -2.11 -17.59
C LEU A 158 -5.55 -0.94 -17.11
N LEU A 159 -4.37 -0.72 -17.71
CA LEU A 159 -3.54 0.46 -17.46
C LEU A 159 -4.17 1.75 -18.00
N THR A 160 -5.07 1.62 -18.98
CA THR A 160 -5.77 2.76 -19.57
C THR A 160 -7.27 2.51 -19.49
N ARG A 161 -8.05 3.59 -19.58
CA ARG A 161 -9.51 3.52 -19.68
C ARG A 161 -9.92 4.23 -20.95
N ALA A 162 -10.94 3.71 -21.62
CA ALA A 162 -11.61 4.46 -22.67
C ALA A 162 -12.18 5.75 -22.05
N TYR A 163 -11.76 6.89 -22.59
CA TYR A 163 -12.30 8.18 -22.16
C TYR A 163 -13.76 8.29 -22.59
N ARG A 164 -14.57 9.01 -21.80
CA ARG A 164 -15.96 9.31 -22.16
C ARG A 164 -16.01 10.05 -23.50
N GLU A 165 -17.08 9.82 -24.27
CA GLU A 165 -17.28 10.52 -25.55
C GLU A 165 -17.06 12.03 -25.38
N LYS A 166 -16.27 12.62 -26.30
CA LYS A 166 -15.73 14.00 -26.32
C LYS A 166 -14.41 14.25 -25.59
N TYR A 167 -13.92 13.32 -24.77
CA TYR A 167 -12.60 13.46 -24.16
C TYR A 167 -11.57 12.55 -24.84
N ARG A 168 -10.35 13.07 -25.03
CA ARG A 168 -9.19 12.35 -25.57
C ARG A 168 -8.17 12.21 -24.44
N HIS A 169 -7.53 11.05 -24.35
CA HIS A 169 -6.37 10.88 -23.48
C HIS A 169 -5.28 11.86 -23.94
N PRO A 170 -4.65 12.65 -23.03
CA PRO A 170 -3.53 13.53 -23.36
C PRO A 170 -2.34 12.79 -23.97
#